data_AF-A0A5C4VL77-F1
#
_entry.id   AF-A0A5C4VL77-F1
#
_cell.length_a   1.000
_cell.length_b   1.000
_cell.length_c   1.000
_cell.angle_alpha   90.00
_cell.angle_beta   90.00
_cell.angle_gamma   90.00
#
_symmetry.space_group_name_H-M   'P 1'
#
loop_
_entity.id
_entity.type
_entity.pdbx_description
1 polymer ?
#
loop_
_entity_poly.entity_id
_entity_poly.type
_entity_poly.pdbx_seq_one_letter_code
_entity_poly.pdbx_strand_id
1 'polypeptide(L)'
;MDSRTIRPQVARLFRPRLPGSTRTVRVAVEQELFAMGLLNGASVAPQRVREATAGRWYAAWLGFEPGGQVELSLPPAPSADAAARHLAEVTAALGRDLLPHSVVLDARPVRRCDPATPRHLRNPRYDAMERHFDTIGPAGRRMMRSTASTQACLDWWPGSAGVEQWRVLLLAGPFLAAATARSAGPDGRLTTWRSVDPSRTAFDDRLLHGDDPVAAYASFAAVATDFLGAGIEAHLSTLFPPVRPRGRYLEVRFPDARPAREVGDLLHGLSALLYDDERRRAALASLSGERARLADHWAAAAAGTCDVERGRALLTGSTRKAAA
;
A
#
# COMPACT_ATOMS: atom_id res chain seq x y z
N MET A 1 3.45 -22.56 -9.60
CA MET A 1 4.56 -22.94 -8.69
C MET A 1 3.96 -23.79 -7.58
N ASP A 2 4.64 -24.80 -7.04
CA ASP A 2 4.11 -25.60 -5.92
C ASP A 2 4.15 -24.80 -4.61
N SER A 3 3.04 -24.78 -3.86
CA SER A 3 2.93 -24.08 -2.58
C SER A 3 3.87 -24.66 -1.51
N ARG A 4 4.25 -25.94 -1.61
CA ARG A 4 5.23 -26.54 -0.70
C ARG A 4 6.63 -25.96 -0.93
N THR A 5 6.99 -25.69 -2.18
CA THR A 5 8.29 -25.11 -2.55
C THR A 5 8.39 -23.63 -2.16
N ILE A 6 7.29 -22.87 -2.22
CA ILE A 6 7.30 -21.43 -1.93
C ILE A 6 7.23 -21.12 -0.42
N ARG A 7 6.67 -22.04 0.37
CA ARG A 7 6.37 -21.83 1.80
C ARG A 7 7.58 -21.42 2.65
N PRO A 8 8.79 -22.00 2.50
CA PRO A 8 9.94 -21.58 3.30
C PRO A 8 10.35 -20.11 3.09
N GLN A 9 10.24 -19.60 1.86
CA GLN A 9 10.53 -18.21 1.52
C GLN A 9 9.41 -17.29 2.02
N VAL A 10 8.16 -17.71 1.87
CA VAL A 10 7.01 -17.00 2.46
C VAL A 10 7.16 -16.91 3.97
N ALA A 11 7.56 -17.98 4.67
CA ALA A 11 7.75 -17.96 6.11
C ALA A 11 8.75 -16.87 6.55
N ARG A 12 9.74 -16.50 5.73
CA ARG A 12 10.67 -15.38 6.02
C ARG A 12 9.98 -14.02 6.02
N LEU A 13 8.92 -13.85 5.22
CA LEU A 13 8.09 -12.65 5.23
C LEU A 13 7.27 -12.54 6.52
N PHE A 14 7.00 -13.66 7.19
CA PHE A 14 6.21 -13.76 8.42
C PHE A 14 7.07 -13.94 9.68
N ARG A 15 8.36 -13.55 9.64
CA ARG A 15 9.27 -13.63 10.79
C ARG A 15 9.27 -12.33 11.60
N PRO A 16 8.43 -12.19 12.64
CA PRO A 16 8.69 -11.20 13.67
C PRO A 16 10.06 -11.52 14.30
N ARG A 17 10.66 -10.53 14.98
CA ARG A 17 11.90 -10.74 15.73
C ARG A 17 11.77 -12.02 16.61
N LEU A 18 12.90 -12.68 16.87
CA LEU A 18 13.00 -13.97 17.58
C LEU A 18 12.06 -14.06 18.80
N PRO A 19 11.54 -15.25 19.15
CA PRO A 19 10.73 -15.45 20.35
C PRO A 19 11.38 -14.80 21.59
N GLY A 20 10.65 -13.92 22.28
CA GLY A 20 11.17 -13.09 23.39
C GLY A 20 11.53 -11.65 23.02
N SER A 21 11.41 -11.24 21.75
CA SER A 21 11.64 -9.86 21.34
C SER A 21 10.55 -8.90 21.85
N THR A 22 10.96 -7.71 22.29
CA THR A 22 10.08 -6.62 22.71
C THR A 22 9.16 -6.17 21.58
N ARG A 23 7.86 -5.96 21.88
CA ARG A 23 6.91 -5.28 20.99
C ARG A 23 7.39 -3.85 20.73
N THR A 24 7.37 -3.42 19.47
CA THR A 24 7.75 -2.06 19.05
C THR A 24 6.63 -1.41 18.26
N VAL A 25 6.58 -0.08 18.23
CA VAL A 25 5.48 0.70 17.65
C VAL A 25 5.94 1.64 16.54
N ARG A 26 7.05 1.29 15.86
CA ARG A 26 7.63 2.19 14.86
C ARG A 26 6.77 2.22 13.61
N VAL A 27 6.75 3.39 12.98
CA VAL A 27 5.95 3.70 11.81
C VAL A 27 6.86 4.25 10.72
N ALA A 28 6.76 3.71 9.51
CA ALA A 28 7.33 4.30 8.30
C ALA A 28 6.21 4.61 7.30
N VAL A 29 6.52 5.45 6.32
CA VAL A 29 5.61 5.81 5.24
C VAL A 29 6.34 5.74 3.90
N GLU A 30 5.69 5.11 2.93
CA GLU A 30 6.06 5.20 1.52
C GLU A 30 5.04 6.10 0.83
N GLN A 31 5.49 7.19 0.23
CA GLN A 31 4.61 8.18 -0.41
C GLN A 31 4.92 8.29 -1.90
N GLU A 32 3.94 7.99 -2.74
CA GLU A 32 4.02 8.23 -4.18
C GLU A 32 3.37 9.59 -4.52
N LEU A 33 3.99 10.36 -5.41
CA LEU A 33 3.54 11.66 -5.88
C LEU A 33 3.76 11.77 -7.39
N PHE A 34 2.84 12.38 -8.12
CA PHE A 34 3.11 12.74 -9.51
C PHE A 34 4.06 13.93 -9.56
N ALA A 35 5.22 13.76 -10.20
CA ALA A 35 6.06 14.87 -10.62
C ALA A 35 5.58 15.37 -11.99
N MET A 36 5.12 16.61 -12.06
CA MET A 36 4.49 17.19 -13.25
C MET A 36 5.15 18.49 -13.66
N GLY A 37 5.18 18.77 -14.96
CA GLY A 37 5.61 20.06 -15.48
C GLY A 37 4.61 21.15 -15.06
N LEU A 38 5.10 22.22 -14.44
CA LEU A 38 4.27 23.31 -13.90
C LEU A 38 3.32 23.92 -14.96
N LEU A 39 3.78 24.04 -16.21
CA LEU A 39 3.03 24.71 -17.27
C LEU A 39 2.13 23.79 -18.10
N ASN A 40 2.49 22.52 -18.25
CA ASN A 40 1.81 21.60 -19.18
C ASN A 40 1.15 20.40 -18.49
N GLY A 41 1.37 20.21 -17.18
CA GLY A 41 0.83 19.07 -16.42
C GLY A 41 1.36 17.71 -16.86
N ALA A 42 2.37 17.66 -17.73
CA ALA A 42 2.90 16.42 -18.27
C ALA A 42 3.78 15.71 -17.24
N SER A 43 3.86 14.38 -17.35
CA SER A 43 4.78 13.57 -16.52
C SER A 43 6.22 14.04 -16.72
N VAL A 44 6.92 14.27 -15.61
CA VAL A 44 8.35 14.61 -15.65
C VAL A 44 9.18 13.33 -15.63
N ALA A 45 10.21 13.28 -16.47
CA ALA A 45 11.15 12.17 -16.47
C ALA A 45 11.96 12.11 -15.15
N PRO A 46 12.17 10.91 -14.57
CA PRO A 46 12.94 10.73 -13.33
C PRO A 46 14.31 11.41 -13.32
N GLN A 47 15.00 11.45 -14.46
CA GLN A 47 16.32 12.06 -14.57
C GLN A 47 16.31 13.54 -14.19
N ARG A 48 15.30 14.30 -14.63
CA ARG A 48 15.16 15.73 -14.30
C ARG A 48 14.94 15.96 -12.80
N VAL A 49 14.19 15.07 -12.15
CA VAL A 49 14.00 15.10 -10.70
C VAL A 49 15.32 14.79 -10.00
N ARG A 50 16.05 13.75 -10.42
CA ARG A 50 17.36 13.37 -9.83
C ARG A 50 18.38 14.51 -9.92
N GLU A 51 18.45 15.18 -11.06
CA GLU A 51 19.35 16.32 -11.28
C GLU A 51 19.00 17.50 -10.35
N ALA A 52 17.71 17.85 -10.25
CA ALA A 52 17.23 18.91 -9.38
C ALA A 52 17.49 18.63 -7.88
N THR A 53 17.51 17.36 -7.48
CA THR A 53 17.68 16.93 -6.09
C THR A 53 19.08 16.37 -5.79
N ALA A 54 20.05 16.54 -6.69
CA ALA A 54 21.39 16.02 -6.51
C ALA A 54 22.05 16.59 -5.24
N GLY A 55 22.61 15.72 -4.39
CA GLY A 55 23.27 16.11 -3.14
C GLY A 55 22.33 16.55 -2.01
N ARG A 56 21.01 16.48 -2.19
CA ARG A 56 20.05 16.80 -1.11
C ARG A 56 20.01 15.69 -0.07
N TRP A 57 19.87 16.07 1.19
CA TRP A 57 19.90 15.15 2.35
C TRP A 57 18.83 14.05 2.29
N TYR A 58 17.68 14.34 1.70
CA TYR A 58 16.57 13.39 1.54
C TYR A 58 16.70 12.49 0.31
N ALA A 59 17.70 12.71 -0.56
CA ALA A 59 17.82 11.99 -1.84
C ALA A 59 18.03 10.48 -1.66
N ALA A 60 18.53 10.05 -0.50
CA ALA A 60 18.67 8.64 -0.15
C ALA A 60 17.33 7.88 -0.04
N TRP A 61 16.22 8.59 0.13
CA TRP A 61 14.88 8.03 0.22
C TRP A 61 14.03 8.27 -1.03
N LEU A 62 14.63 8.90 -2.05
CA LEU A 62 13.95 9.26 -3.28
C LEU A 62 14.07 8.14 -4.32
N GLY A 63 12.93 7.52 -4.61
CA GLY A 63 12.71 6.50 -5.64
C GLY A 63 11.78 6.99 -6.75
N PHE A 64 11.49 6.08 -7.68
CA PHE A 64 10.57 6.34 -8.79
C PHE A 64 9.76 5.10 -9.14
N GLU A 65 8.51 5.31 -9.51
CA GLU A 65 7.61 4.32 -10.08
C GLU A 65 7.67 4.34 -11.63
N PRO A 66 7.15 3.32 -12.33
CA PRO A 66 7.29 3.18 -13.78
C PRO A 66 6.83 4.40 -14.59
N GLY A 67 5.76 5.07 -14.17
CA GLY A 67 5.22 6.27 -14.83
C GLY A 67 5.95 7.57 -14.51
N GLY A 68 7.05 7.53 -13.75
CA GLY A 68 7.78 8.71 -13.31
C GLY A 68 7.21 9.38 -12.06
N GLN A 69 6.27 8.72 -11.37
CA GLN A 69 5.88 9.15 -10.03
C GLN A 69 7.13 9.11 -9.13
N VAL A 70 7.28 10.13 -8.32
CA VAL A 70 8.26 10.15 -7.23
C VAL A 70 7.77 9.24 -6.13
N GLU A 71 8.66 8.40 -5.60
CA GLU A 71 8.42 7.61 -4.40
C GLU A 71 9.33 8.12 -3.28
N LEU A 72 8.78 8.37 -2.09
CA LEU A 72 9.55 8.68 -0.89
C LEU A 72 9.43 7.50 0.07
N SER A 73 10.50 6.71 0.24
CA SER A 73 10.54 5.55 1.14
C SER A 73 11.30 5.91 2.42
N LEU A 74 10.59 6.49 3.40
CA LEU A 74 11.22 7.08 4.58
C LEU A 74 11.60 6.04 5.64
N PRO A 75 12.65 6.30 6.46
CA PRO A 75 13.04 5.40 7.53
C PRO A 75 11.96 5.33 8.63
N PRO A 76 11.92 4.23 9.40
CA PRO A 76 10.96 4.08 10.49
C PRO A 76 11.22 5.11 11.60
N ALA A 77 10.15 5.78 12.01
CA ALA A 77 10.09 6.74 13.10
C ALA A 77 9.53 6.09 14.38
N PRO A 78 9.77 6.65 15.57
CA PRO A 78 9.30 6.08 16.84
C PRO A 78 7.77 6.19 17.05
N SER A 79 7.08 7.03 16.28
CA SER A 79 5.62 7.21 16.37
C SER A 79 5.02 7.69 15.04
N ALA A 80 3.69 7.62 14.94
CA ALA A 80 2.94 8.17 13.82
C ALA A 80 3.22 9.67 13.60
N ASP A 81 3.23 10.46 14.67
CA ASP A 81 3.48 11.91 14.59
C ASP A 81 4.90 12.22 14.12
N ALA A 82 5.89 11.44 14.56
CA ALA A 82 7.26 11.59 14.09
C ALA A 82 7.38 11.23 12.61
N ALA A 83 6.74 10.15 12.16
CA ALA A 83 6.70 9.76 10.75
C ALA A 83 6.02 10.83 9.87
N ALA A 84 4.87 11.35 10.32
CA ALA A 84 4.11 12.37 9.59
C ALA A 84 4.88 13.70 9.48
N ARG A 85 5.52 14.15 10.57
CA ARG A 85 6.39 15.34 10.54
C ARG A 85 7.57 15.16 9.59
N HIS A 86 8.24 14.02 9.63
CA HIS A 86 9.37 13.74 8.74
C HIS A 86 8.93 13.71 7.27
N LEU A 87 7.77 13.12 6.95
CA LEU A 87 7.21 13.16 5.60
C LEU A 87 6.90 14.58 5.15
N ALA A 88 6.28 15.39 6.01
CA ALA A 88 5.97 16.79 5.69
C ALA A 88 7.25 17.60 5.41
N GLU A 89 8.29 17.41 6.22
CA GLU A 89 9.59 18.06 6.06
C GLU A 89 10.25 17.67 4.72
N VAL A 90 10.35 16.37 4.42
CA VAL A 90 10.96 15.88 3.18
C VAL A 90 10.15 16.33 1.97
N THR A 91 8.82 16.24 2.01
CA THR A 91 7.94 16.65 0.90
C THR A 91 8.06 18.15 0.64
N ALA A 92 8.13 18.98 1.68
CA ALA A 92 8.31 20.43 1.55
C ALA A 92 9.70 20.79 1.02
N ALA A 93 10.76 20.10 1.46
CA ALA A 93 12.10 20.28 0.93
C ALA A 93 12.16 19.91 -0.57
N LEU A 94 11.64 18.73 -0.92
CA LEU A 94 11.56 18.28 -2.31
C LEU A 94 10.78 19.25 -3.20
N GLY A 95 9.60 19.71 -2.74
CA GLY A 95 8.81 20.69 -3.49
C GLY A 95 9.54 22.01 -3.74
N ARG A 96 10.27 22.53 -2.74
CA ARG A 96 11.08 23.74 -2.88
C ARG A 96 12.22 23.57 -3.87
N ASP A 97 12.90 22.42 -3.84
CA ASP A 97 14.02 22.14 -4.73
C ASP A 97 13.57 21.88 -6.18
N LEU A 98 12.36 21.37 -6.40
CA LEU A 98 11.81 21.10 -7.73
C LEU A 98 11.21 22.33 -8.43
N LEU A 99 10.71 23.30 -7.67
CA LEU A 99 10.01 24.47 -8.22
C LEU A 99 10.88 25.32 -9.18
N PRO A 100 12.16 25.64 -8.89
CA PRO A 100 13.05 26.34 -9.82
C PRO A 100 13.24 25.61 -11.16
N HIS A 101 13.06 24.29 -11.15
CA HIS A 101 13.12 23.45 -12.35
C HIS A 101 11.76 23.31 -13.02
N SER A 102 10.75 24.13 -12.67
CA SER A 102 9.38 24.07 -13.21
C SER A 102 8.71 22.70 -13.03
N VAL A 103 9.02 22.00 -11.94
CA VAL A 103 8.40 20.73 -11.56
C VAL A 103 7.59 20.93 -10.29
N VAL A 104 6.35 20.44 -10.30
CA VAL A 104 5.46 20.41 -9.14
C VAL A 104 5.12 18.99 -8.74
N LEU A 105 4.84 18.79 -7.45
CA LEU A 105 4.38 17.52 -6.91
C LEU A 105 2.87 17.54 -6.70
N ASP A 106 2.21 16.43 -7.02
CA ASP A 106 0.78 16.28 -6.81
C ASP A 106 0.46 14.91 -6.18
N ALA A 107 -0.29 14.95 -5.10
CA ALA A 107 -0.68 13.79 -4.31
C ALA A 107 -2.06 13.23 -4.69
N ARG A 108 -2.57 13.50 -5.89
CA ARG A 108 -3.78 12.84 -6.40
C ARG A 108 -3.55 11.33 -6.53
N PRO A 109 -4.55 10.47 -6.22
CA PRO A 109 -4.39 9.02 -6.30
C PRO A 109 -4.38 8.48 -7.72
N VAL A 110 -5.02 9.19 -8.65
CA VAL A 110 -5.14 8.81 -10.05
C VAL A 110 -4.95 10.07 -10.90
N ARG A 111 -4.17 9.95 -11.96
CA ARG A 111 -4.21 10.89 -13.09
C ARG A 111 -4.97 10.27 -14.24
N ARG A 112 -5.46 11.11 -15.17
CA ARG A 112 -6.06 10.61 -16.40
C ARG A 112 -5.12 9.61 -17.07
N CYS A 113 -5.63 8.41 -17.31
CA CYS A 113 -4.86 7.36 -17.96
C CYS A 113 -4.84 7.66 -19.47
N ASP A 114 -3.84 8.43 -19.89
CA ASP A 114 -3.57 8.72 -21.30
C ASP A 114 -2.66 7.63 -21.87
N PRO A 115 -3.01 6.97 -23.00
CA PRO A 115 -2.13 6.02 -23.69
C PRO A 115 -0.74 6.60 -24.02
N ALA A 116 -0.64 7.91 -24.24
CA ALA A 116 0.62 8.62 -24.45
C ALA A 116 1.45 8.79 -23.17
N THR A 117 0.90 8.48 -21.99
CA THR A 117 1.65 8.52 -20.73
C THR A 117 2.84 7.56 -20.79
N PRO A 118 4.08 8.07 -20.79
CA PRO A 118 5.25 7.22 -20.95
C PRO A 118 5.47 6.36 -19.71
N ARG A 119 5.98 5.14 -19.94
CA ARG A 119 6.75 4.44 -18.91
C ARG A 119 8.19 4.91 -19.02
N HIS A 120 8.68 5.57 -17.98
CA HIS A 120 10.04 6.09 -17.90
C HIS A 120 11.04 5.02 -17.47
N LEU A 121 10.67 4.13 -16.54
CA LEU A 121 11.58 3.09 -16.06
C LEU A 121 11.59 1.90 -17.02
N ARG A 122 12.73 1.68 -17.67
CA ARG A 122 12.99 0.58 -18.61
C ARG A 122 13.99 -0.38 -17.98
N ASN A 123 13.48 -1.47 -17.41
CA ASN A 123 14.29 -2.56 -16.90
C ASN A 123 13.54 -3.90 -17.11
N PRO A 124 14.25 -5.05 -17.09
CA PRO A 124 13.64 -6.35 -17.39
C PRO A 124 12.43 -6.68 -16.52
N ARG A 125 12.42 -6.25 -15.25
CA ARG A 125 11.30 -6.44 -14.33
C ARG A 125 10.05 -5.73 -14.83
N TYR A 126 10.13 -4.43 -15.11
CA TYR A 126 8.96 -3.66 -15.56
C TYR A 126 8.53 -4.02 -16.99
N ASP A 127 9.45 -4.46 -17.84
CA ASP A 127 9.12 -4.98 -19.17
C ASP A 127 8.35 -6.30 -19.09
N ALA A 128 8.73 -7.19 -18.17
CA ALA A 128 8.00 -8.43 -17.91
C ALA A 128 6.64 -8.19 -17.25
N MET A 129 6.56 -7.26 -16.29
CA MET A 129 5.30 -6.87 -15.65
C MET A 129 4.30 -6.30 -16.66
N GLU A 130 4.75 -5.37 -17.50
CA GLU A 130 3.89 -4.76 -18.53
C GLU A 130 3.39 -5.80 -19.54
N ARG A 131 4.29 -6.66 -20.06
CA ARG A 131 3.91 -7.76 -20.96
C ARG A 131 2.89 -8.70 -20.34
N HIS A 132 3.07 -9.08 -19.07
CA HIS A 132 2.11 -9.93 -18.36
C HIS A 132 0.75 -9.24 -18.24
N PHE A 133 0.71 -7.99 -17.77
CA PHE A 133 -0.57 -7.30 -17.58
C PHE A 133 -1.31 -7.00 -18.87
N ASP A 134 -0.60 -6.78 -19.97
CA ASP A 134 -1.21 -6.58 -21.28
C ASP A 134 -2.03 -7.79 -21.75
N THR A 135 -1.70 -8.99 -21.26
CA THR A 135 -2.50 -10.20 -21.56
C THR A 135 -3.83 -10.24 -20.80
N ILE A 136 -4.00 -9.41 -19.76
CA ILE A 136 -5.20 -9.37 -18.91
C ILE A 136 -6.10 -8.19 -19.30
N GLY A 137 -5.51 -7.00 -19.43
CA GLY A 137 -6.27 -5.80 -19.75
C GLY A 137 -5.54 -4.49 -19.42
N PRO A 138 -6.21 -3.34 -19.57
CA PRO A 138 -5.57 -2.02 -19.49
C PRO A 138 -5.15 -1.61 -18.07
N ALA A 139 -5.67 -2.29 -17.04
CA ALA A 139 -5.49 -1.91 -15.65
C ALA A 139 -4.02 -1.94 -15.19
N GLY A 140 -3.21 -2.87 -15.68
CA GLY A 140 -1.79 -2.94 -15.30
C GLY A 140 -0.98 -1.73 -15.76
N ARG A 141 -1.18 -1.28 -17.01
CA ARG A 141 -0.57 -0.03 -17.50
C ARG A 141 -1.05 1.18 -16.69
N ARG A 142 -2.34 1.22 -16.34
CA ARG A 142 -2.90 2.28 -15.49
C ARG A 142 -2.27 2.29 -14.10
N MET A 143 -2.16 1.14 -13.43
CA MET A 143 -1.53 1.00 -12.13
C MET A 143 -0.06 1.46 -12.18
N MET A 144 0.71 0.95 -13.14
CA MET A 144 2.14 1.26 -13.25
C MET A 144 2.42 2.75 -13.57
N ARG A 145 1.51 3.41 -14.30
CA ARG A 145 1.80 4.73 -14.88
C ARG A 145 0.94 5.88 -14.36
N SER A 146 -0.21 5.59 -13.77
CA SER A 146 -1.27 6.57 -13.56
C SER A 146 -1.92 6.50 -12.18
N THR A 147 -1.37 5.71 -11.25
CA THR A 147 -1.79 5.72 -9.85
C THR A 147 -0.66 6.16 -8.93
N ALA A 148 -1.03 6.69 -7.76
CA ALA A 148 -0.14 7.03 -6.65
C ALA A 148 -0.79 6.63 -5.31
N SER A 149 0.01 6.19 -4.34
CA SER A 149 -0.43 5.74 -3.02
C SER A 149 0.27 6.42 -1.83
N THR A 150 -0.34 6.29 -0.65
CA THR A 150 0.31 6.55 0.64
C THR A 150 0.27 5.25 1.42
N GLN A 151 1.41 4.58 1.57
CA GLN A 151 1.51 3.28 2.21
C GLN A 151 2.06 3.42 3.64
N ALA A 152 1.41 2.79 4.61
CA ALA A 152 1.85 2.79 6.00
C ALA A 152 2.58 1.49 6.33
N CYS A 153 3.79 1.59 6.87
CA CYS A 153 4.62 0.46 7.25
C CYS A 153 4.70 0.39 8.78
N LEU A 154 4.07 -0.62 9.37
CA LEU A 154 3.87 -0.74 10.81
C LEU A 154 4.60 -1.99 11.32
N ASP A 155 5.51 -1.84 12.30
CA ASP A 155 6.17 -2.95 13.00
C ASP A 155 5.16 -4.07 13.33
N TRP A 156 5.56 -5.32 13.10
CA TRP A 156 4.74 -6.52 13.30
C TRP A 156 5.18 -7.28 14.55
N TRP A 157 4.23 -7.61 15.41
CA TRP A 157 4.49 -8.23 16.70
C TRP A 157 4.62 -9.76 16.64
N PRO A 158 5.37 -10.37 17.57
CA PRO A 158 5.46 -11.82 17.68
C PRO A 158 4.18 -12.43 18.27
N GLY A 159 3.99 -13.73 18.00
CA GLY A 159 2.94 -14.55 18.61
C GLY A 159 1.51 -14.19 18.17
N SER A 160 0.54 -14.45 19.04
CA SER A 160 -0.90 -14.25 18.77
C SER A 160 -1.24 -12.82 18.41
N ALA A 161 -0.55 -11.83 19.01
CA ALA A 161 -0.78 -10.43 18.71
C ALA A 161 -0.43 -10.09 17.25
N GLY A 162 0.62 -10.69 16.68
CA GLY A 162 0.94 -10.54 15.26
C GLY A 162 -0.12 -11.13 14.34
N VAL A 163 -0.75 -12.24 14.73
CA VAL A 163 -1.86 -12.85 13.99
C VAL A 163 -3.11 -11.97 14.06
N GLU A 164 -3.41 -11.38 15.22
CA GLU A 164 -4.46 -10.38 15.37
C GLU A 164 -4.21 -9.14 14.49
N GLN A 165 -2.97 -8.65 14.43
CA GLN A 165 -2.56 -7.54 13.57
C GLN A 165 -2.78 -7.84 12.08
N TRP A 166 -2.41 -9.04 11.63
CA TRP A 166 -2.67 -9.50 10.27
C TRP A 166 -4.18 -9.56 9.97
N ARG A 167 -4.95 -10.19 10.86
CA ARG A 167 -6.39 -10.36 10.69
C ARG A 167 -7.14 -9.04 10.68
N VAL A 168 -6.84 -8.12 11.60
CA VAL A 168 -7.58 -6.85 11.71
C VAL A 168 -7.36 -6.01 10.47
N LEU A 169 -6.13 -5.91 9.93
CA LEU A 169 -5.85 -5.10 8.75
C LEU A 169 -6.53 -5.64 7.50
N LEU A 170 -6.64 -6.97 7.35
CA LEU A 170 -7.31 -7.57 6.21
C LEU A 170 -8.85 -7.48 6.31
N LEU A 171 -9.43 -7.74 7.48
CA LEU A 171 -10.88 -7.66 7.69
C LEU A 171 -11.39 -6.22 7.67
N ALA A 172 -10.66 -5.29 8.30
CA ALA A 172 -10.99 -3.88 8.29
C ALA A 172 -10.68 -3.21 6.94
N GLY A 173 -9.79 -3.81 6.14
CA GLY A 173 -9.20 -3.25 4.93
C GLY A 173 -10.19 -2.53 4.00
N PRO A 174 -11.31 -3.14 3.58
CA PRO A 174 -12.27 -2.46 2.70
C PRO A 174 -12.89 -1.22 3.32
N PHE A 175 -13.24 -1.26 4.61
CA PHE A 175 -13.84 -0.12 5.32
C PHE A 175 -12.81 1.00 5.52
N LEU A 176 -11.57 0.64 5.86
CA LEU A 176 -10.46 1.59 5.97
C LEU A 176 -10.16 2.22 4.60
N ALA A 177 -10.15 1.43 3.52
CA ALA A 177 -9.96 1.93 2.16
C ALA A 177 -11.08 2.90 1.77
N ALA A 178 -12.34 2.58 2.07
CA ALA A 178 -13.47 3.47 1.81
C ALA A 178 -13.37 4.78 2.60
N ALA A 179 -13.04 4.72 3.90
CA ALA A 179 -12.87 5.91 4.73
C ALA A 179 -11.68 6.79 4.34
N THR A 180 -10.70 6.22 3.64
CA THR A 180 -9.48 6.90 3.20
C THR A 180 -9.46 7.17 1.70
N ALA A 181 -10.54 6.84 0.98
CA ALA A 181 -10.63 6.98 -0.46
C ALA A 181 -10.56 8.44 -0.89
N ARG A 182 -9.76 8.73 -1.92
CA ARG A 182 -9.76 10.01 -2.66
C ARG A 182 -10.08 9.80 -4.13
N SER A 183 -10.36 8.56 -4.52
CA SER A 183 -10.85 8.13 -5.81
C SER A 183 -11.76 6.91 -5.63
N ALA A 184 -12.81 6.84 -6.42
CA ALA A 184 -13.76 5.72 -6.45
C ALA A 184 -14.36 5.60 -7.85
N GLY A 185 -15.10 4.52 -8.09
CA GLY A 185 -15.74 4.25 -9.38
C GLY A 185 -14.79 3.66 -10.41
N PRO A 186 -15.19 3.62 -11.70
CA PRO A 186 -14.49 2.89 -12.76
C PRO A 186 -13.01 3.30 -12.93
N ASP A 187 -12.71 4.58 -12.71
CA ASP A 187 -11.35 5.11 -12.83
C ASP A 187 -10.62 5.27 -11.49
N GLY A 188 -11.20 4.81 -10.39
CA GLY A 188 -10.57 4.82 -9.08
C GLY A 188 -9.29 3.98 -9.00
N ARG A 189 -8.38 4.36 -8.11
CA ARG A 189 -7.13 3.62 -7.91
C ARG A 189 -7.40 2.20 -7.42
N LEU A 190 -8.31 2.02 -6.45
CA LEU A 190 -8.66 0.69 -5.94
C LEU A 190 -9.33 -0.18 -7.02
N THR A 191 -10.23 0.38 -7.84
CA THR A 191 -10.81 -0.31 -9.00
C THR A 191 -9.75 -0.77 -9.98
N THR A 192 -8.77 0.10 -10.25
CA THR A 192 -7.62 -0.24 -11.09
C THR A 192 -6.86 -1.43 -10.50
N TRP A 193 -6.49 -1.36 -9.22
CA TRP A 193 -5.76 -2.43 -8.51
C TRP A 193 -6.50 -3.77 -8.54
N ARG A 194 -7.81 -3.80 -8.25
CA ARG A 194 -8.62 -5.01 -8.33
C ARG A 194 -8.67 -5.63 -9.73
N SER A 195 -8.48 -4.82 -10.76
CA SER A 195 -8.55 -5.23 -12.17
C SER A 195 -7.19 -5.53 -12.79
N VAL A 196 -6.06 -5.27 -12.09
CA VAL A 196 -4.71 -5.54 -12.62
C VAL A 196 -4.53 -7.04 -12.87
N ASP A 197 -4.66 -7.83 -11.79
CA ASP A 197 -4.54 -9.28 -11.79
C ASP A 197 -4.99 -9.78 -10.40
N PRO A 198 -6.20 -10.35 -10.28
CA PRO A 198 -6.70 -10.88 -9.01
C PRO A 198 -5.82 -11.97 -8.40
N SER A 199 -5.07 -12.73 -9.20
CA SER A 199 -4.21 -13.82 -8.70
C SER A 199 -3.05 -13.32 -7.83
N ARG A 200 -2.66 -12.05 -7.98
CA ARG A 200 -1.55 -11.42 -7.25
C ARG A 200 -1.96 -10.23 -6.38
N THR A 201 -3.23 -9.85 -6.38
CA THR A 201 -3.73 -8.69 -5.60
C THR A 201 -4.64 -9.09 -4.45
N ALA A 202 -5.33 -10.23 -4.52
CA ALA A 202 -6.09 -10.82 -3.41
C ALA A 202 -6.96 -9.83 -2.61
N PHE A 203 -7.75 -9.01 -3.30
CA PHE A 203 -8.83 -8.21 -2.70
C PHE A 203 -10.07 -9.09 -2.41
N ASP A 204 -9.86 -10.16 -1.65
CA ASP A 204 -10.82 -11.18 -1.23
C ASP A 204 -10.33 -11.85 0.07
N ASP A 205 -10.89 -13.00 0.43
CA ASP A 205 -10.63 -13.66 1.71
C ASP A 205 -9.45 -14.67 1.70
N ARG A 206 -8.77 -14.90 0.57
CA ARG A 206 -7.73 -15.94 0.45
C ARG A 206 -6.56 -15.78 1.42
N LEU A 207 -6.22 -14.55 1.79
CA LEU A 207 -5.18 -14.24 2.77
C LEU A 207 -5.57 -14.54 4.22
N LEU A 208 -6.84 -14.91 4.45
CA LEU A 208 -7.42 -15.28 5.74
C LEU A 208 -7.84 -16.77 5.78
N HIS A 209 -7.48 -17.58 4.78
CA HIS A 209 -7.81 -18.99 4.75
C HIS A 209 -7.03 -19.79 5.81
N GLY A 210 -7.75 -20.54 6.64
CA GLY A 210 -7.17 -21.25 7.79
C GLY A 210 -6.68 -20.33 8.91
N ASP A 211 -5.89 -20.91 9.82
CA ASP A 211 -5.32 -20.20 10.97
C ASP A 211 -3.82 -19.89 10.82
N ASP A 212 -3.17 -20.38 9.76
CA ASP A 212 -1.75 -20.15 9.46
C ASP A 212 -1.60 -19.12 8.32
N PRO A 213 -1.24 -17.86 8.63
CA PRO A 213 -1.02 -16.83 7.61
C PRO A 213 0.08 -17.17 6.61
N VAL A 214 1.08 -17.98 7.00
CA VAL A 214 2.15 -18.43 6.10
C VAL A 214 1.57 -19.37 5.04
N ALA A 215 0.73 -20.31 5.44
CA ALA A 215 0.09 -21.25 4.53
C ALA A 215 -0.91 -20.55 3.59
N ALA A 216 -1.70 -19.61 4.11
CA ALA A 216 -2.63 -18.80 3.31
C ALA A 216 -1.87 -18.00 2.24
N TYR A 217 -0.81 -17.30 2.64
CA TYR A 217 0.00 -16.49 1.72
C TYR A 217 0.77 -17.35 0.72
N ALA A 218 1.30 -18.52 1.12
CA ALA A 218 1.96 -19.45 0.21
C ALA A 218 0.99 -20.00 -0.84
N SER A 219 -0.25 -20.28 -0.45
CA SER A 219 -1.31 -20.71 -1.38
C SER A 219 -1.66 -19.61 -2.36
N PHE A 220 -1.88 -18.38 -1.86
CA PHE A 220 -2.08 -17.19 -2.70
C PHE A 220 -0.94 -16.99 -3.70
N ALA A 221 0.31 -17.01 -3.22
CA ALA A 221 1.49 -16.80 -4.05
C ALA A 221 1.68 -17.91 -5.10
N ALA A 222 1.26 -19.15 -4.81
CA ALA A 222 1.35 -20.28 -5.74
C ALA A 222 0.38 -20.17 -6.93
N VAL A 223 -0.76 -19.47 -6.75
CA VAL A 223 -1.75 -19.23 -7.81
C VAL A 223 -1.25 -18.22 -8.83
N ALA A 224 -0.50 -17.21 -8.40
CA ALA A 224 0.03 -16.18 -9.29
C ALA A 224 1.08 -16.77 -10.26
N THR A 225 0.97 -16.41 -11.54
CA THR A 225 1.98 -16.75 -12.56
C THR A 225 3.32 -16.11 -12.21
N ASP A 226 4.40 -16.88 -12.22
CA ASP A 226 5.78 -16.35 -12.20
C ASP A 226 6.18 -15.98 -13.64
N PHE A 227 6.09 -14.69 -13.95
CA PHE A 227 6.44 -14.12 -15.26
C PHE A 227 7.84 -13.48 -15.25
N LEU A 228 8.54 -13.49 -14.12
CA LEU A 228 9.92 -13.00 -14.03
C LEU A 228 10.93 -14.12 -14.29
N GLY A 229 10.62 -15.34 -13.85
CA GLY A 229 11.54 -16.49 -13.97
C GLY A 229 12.87 -16.30 -13.24
N ALA A 230 12.92 -15.36 -12.30
CA ALA A 230 14.14 -14.93 -11.59
C ALA A 230 14.18 -15.43 -10.13
N GLY A 231 13.44 -16.51 -9.84
CA GLY A 231 13.38 -17.15 -8.54
C GLY A 231 12.24 -16.65 -7.63
N ILE A 232 12.05 -17.35 -6.52
CA ILE A 232 10.90 -17.18 -5.61
C ILE A 232 10.86 -15.76 -5.01
N GLU A 233 12.01 -15.19 -4.63
CA GLU A 233 12.03 -13.84 -4.05
C GLU A 233 11.59 -12.78 -5.07
N ALA A 234 12.00 -12.92 -6.32
CA ALA A 234 11.54 -12.08 -7.42
C ALA A 234 10.03 -12.26 -7.64
N HIS A 235 9.53 -13.50 -7.65
CA HIS A 235 8.09 -13.79 -7.76
C HIS A 235 7.29 -13.14 -6.63
N LEU A 236 7.68 -13.33 -5.36
CA LEU A 236 7.01 -12.74 -4.20
C LEU A 236 6.99 -11.21 -4.22
N SER A 237 8.03 -10.58 -4.79
CA SER A 237 8.09 -9.12 -4.97
C SER A 237 7.11 -8.57 -6.02
N THR A 238 6.43 -9.44 -6.77
CA THR A 238 5.41 -9.08 -7.77
C THR A 238 3.98 -9.36 -7.31
N LEU A 239 3.82 -9.69 -6.03
CA LEU A 239 2.53 -9.78 -5.36
C LEU A 239 2.21 -8.42 -4.73
N PHE A 240 0.96 -7.98 -4.93
CA PHE A 240 0.44 -6.68 -4.50
C PHE A 240 -0.84 -6.85 -3.65
N PRO A 241 -0.80 -7.63 -2.55
CA PRO A 241 -1.94 -7.76 -1.65
C PRO A 241 -2.28 -6.42 -0.96
N PRO A 242 -3.51 -6.21 -0.46
CA PRO A 242 -3.87 -4.98 0.27
C PRO A 242 -3.00 -4.73 1.51
N VAL A 243 -2.50 -5.81 2.12
CA VAL A 243 -1.54 -5.79 3.22
C VAL A 243 -0.39 -6.74 2.87
N ARG A 244 0.84 -6.24 2.82
CA ARG A 244 2.03 -7.02 2.46
C ARG A 244 2.92 -7.28 3.69
N PRO A 245 3.25 -8.55 3.99
CA PRO A 245 4.20 -8.89 5.04
C PRO A 245 5.63 -8.68 4.56
N ARG A 246 6.48 -8.05 5.39
CA ARG A 246 7.86 -7.66 5.03
C ARG A 246 8.89 -8.12 6.07
N GLY A 247 8.63 -9.25 6.69
CA GLY A 247 9.41 -9.81 7.79
C GLY A 247 9.11 -9.10 9.10
N ARG A 248 9.56 -7.86 9.24
CA ARG A 248 9.49 -7.10 10.50
C ARG A 248 8.29 -6.16 10.63
N TYR A 249 7.60 -5.89 9.53
CA TYR A 249 6.47 -4.96 9.48
C TYR A 249 5.41 -5.44 8.50
N LEU A 250 4.21 -4.91 8.68
CA LEU A 250 3.09 -5.01 7.74
C LEU A 250 2.98 -3.70 6.97
N GLU A 251 2.92 -3.79 5.66
CA GLU A 251 2.74 -2.65 4.76
C GLU A 251 1.28 -2.59 4.31
N VAL A 252 0.60 -1.51 4.67
CA VAL A 252 -0.81 -1.22 4.32
C VAL A 252 -0.82 -0.41 3.03
N ARG A 253 -1.41 -0.97 1.96
CA ARG A 253 -1.21 -0.48 0.58
C ARG A 253 -2.43 0.12 -0.09
N PHE A 254 -3.62 -0.15 0.45
CA PHE A 254 -4.86 0.33 -0.13
C PHE A 254 -5.09 1.85 -0.04
N PRO A 255 -4.54 2.64 0.91
CA PRO A 255 -4.85 4.07 0.98
C PRO A 255 -4.38 4.83 -0.26
N ASP A 256 -5.24 5.72 -0.71
CA ASP A 256 -4.95 6.64 -1.81
C ASP A 256 -3.89 7.67 -1.41
N ALA A 257 -3.06 8.07 -2.39
CA ALA A 257 -2.13 9.18 -2.20
C ALA A 257 -2.87 10.41 -1.67
N ARG A 258 -2.21 11.14 -0.77
CA ARG A 258 -2.77 12.33 -0.12
C ARG A 258 -1.68 13.34 0.21
N PRO A 259 -2.04 14.62 0.38
CA PRO A 259 -1.08 15.64 0.81
C PRO A 259 -0.42 15.24 2.14
N ALA A 260 0.89 15.49 2.29
CA ALA A 260 1.65 15.09 3.48
C ALA A 260 1.02 15.56 4.81
N ARG A 261 0.39 16.73 4.82
CA ARG A 261 -0.33 17.28 6.00
C ARG A 261 -1.51 16.42 6.48
N GLU A 262 -2.07 15.58 5.60
CA GLU A 262 -3.24 14.72 5.87
C GLU A 262 -2.83 13.26 6.15
N VAL A 263 -1.53 12.96 6.11
CA VAL A 263 -0.99 11.61 6.37
C VAL A 263 -0.96 11.28 7.86
N GLY A 264 -0.85 12.30 8.73
CA GLY A 264 -0.82 12.13 10.19
C GLY A 264 -2.01 11.34 10.73
N ASP A 265 -3.23 11.74 10.37
CA ASP A 265 -4.46 11.08 10.83
C ASP A 265 -4.54 9.61 10.40
N LEU A 266 -4.09 9.31 9.17
CA LEU A 266 -4.02 7.95 8.67
C LEU A 266 -3.04 7.10 9.50
N LEU A 267 -1.83 7.60 9.72
CA LEU A 267 -0.81 6.88 10.48
C LEU A 267 -1.23 6.72 11.94
N HIS A 268 -1.83 7.74 12.55
CA HIS A 268 -2.32 7.68 13.92
C HIS A 268 -3.42 6.64 14.07
N GLY A 269 -4.44 6.69 13.20
CA GLY A 269 -5.57 5.75 13.25
C GLY A 269 -5.16 4.30 13.02
N LEU A 270 -4.26 4.05 12.05
CA LEU A 270 -3.72 2.71 11.83
C LEU A 270 -2.83 2.23 12.98
N SER A 271 -1.98 3.11 13.52
CA SER A 271 -1.11 2.76 14.66
C SER A 271 -1.93 2.42 15.89
N ALA A 272 -2.96 3.21 16.21
CA ALA A 272 -3.84 2.95 17.33
C ALA A 272 -4.67 1.67 17.13
N LEU A 273 -5.17 1.41 15.91
CA LEU A 273 -5.86 0.16 15.59
C LEU A 273 -4.94 -1.07 15.74
N LEU A 274 -3.63 -0.91 15.46
CA LEU A 274 -2.70 -2.03 15.42
C LEU A 274 -1.97 -2.29 16.75
N TYR A 275 -1.64 -1.24 17.51
CA TYR A 275 -0.79 -1.28 18.70
C TYR A 275 -1.53 -1.14 20.03
N ASP A 276 -2.81 -0.84 20.02
CA ASP A 276 -3.64 -0.93 21.22
C ASP A 276 -4.33 -2.31 21.24
N ASP A 277 -4.04 -3.12 22.27
CA ASP A 277 -4.57 -4.48 22.38
C ASP A 277 -6.09 -4.51 22.55
N GLU A 278 -6.66 -3.59 23.33
CA GLU A 278 -8.10 -3.54 23.58
C GLU A 278 -8.83 -3.09 22.32
N ARG A 279 -8.36 -2.02 21.68
CA ARG A 279 -8.94 -1.49 20.46
C ARG A 279 -8.85 -2.48 19.31
N ARG A 280 -7.70 -3.15 19.14
CA ARG A 280 -7.53 -4.18 18.10
C ARG A 280 -8.50 -5.33 18.28
N ARG A 281 -8.66 -5.83 19.51
CA ARG A 281 -9.58 -6.93 19.80
C ARG A 281 -11.05 -6.50 19.69
N ALA A 282 -11.40 -5.30 20.11
CA ALA A 282 -12.74 -4.75 19.92
C ALA A 282 -13.08 -4.60 18.43
N ALA A 283 -12.13 -4.12 17.62
CA ALA A 283 -12.29 -4.06 16.17
C ALA A 283 -12.50 -5.46 15.56
N LEU A 284 -11.67 -6.44 15.93
CA LEU A 284 -11.83 -7.83 15.49
C LEU A 284 -13.20 -8.42 15.87
N ALA A 285 -13.66 -8.19 17.10
CA ALA A 285 -14.99 -8.63 17.54
C ALA A 285 -16.09 -7.97 16.69
N SER A 286 -15.98 -6.67 16.42
CA SER A 286 -16.95 -5.94 15.58
C SER A 286 -16.94 -6.39 14.11
N LEU A 287 -15.87 -7.02 13.63
CA LEU A 287 -15.68 -7.52 12.27
C LEU A 287 -15.95 -9.04 12.15
N SER A 288 -16.45 -9.66 13.22
CA SER A 288 -16.81 -11.07 13.20
C SER A 288 -17.85 -11.35 12.10
N GLY A 289 -17.63 -12.41 11.31
CA GLY A 289 -18.50 -12.79 10.19
C GLY A 289 -18.22 -12.08 8.85
N GLU A 290 -17.50 -10.94 8.84
CA GLU A 290 -17.27 -10.16 7.61
C GLU A 290 -16.39 -10.86 6.58
N ARG A 291 -15.61 -11.88 7.01
CA ARG A 291 -14.73 -12.66 6.11
C ARG A 291 -15.48 -13.22 4.90
N ALA A 292 -16.70 -13.74 5.11
CA ALA A 292 -17.49 -14.36 4.04
C ALA A 292 -17.92 -13.36 2.95
N ARG A 293 -17.91 -12.07 3.26
CA ARG A 293 -18.33 -10.97 2.36
C ARG A 293 -17.15 -10.10 1.94
N LEU A 294 -15.91 -10.49 2.23
CA LEU A 294 -14.76 -9.60 2.10
C LEU A 294 -14.54 -9.16 0.65
N ALA A 295 -14.77 -10.03 -0.33
CA ALA A 295 -14.71 -9.69 -1.75
C ALA A 295 -15.76 -8.63 -2.14
N ASP A 296 -16.99 -8.73 -1.61
CA ASP A 296 -18.06 -7.77 -1.85
C ASP A 296 -17.74 -6.42 -1.20
N HIS A 297 -17.18 -6.43 0.01
CA HIS A 297 -16.75 -5.19 0.67
C HIS A 297 -15.65 -4.48 -0.10
N TRP A 298 -14.66 -5.20 -0.63
CA TRP A 298 -13.65 -4.62 -1.51
C TRP A 298 -14.26 -4.08 -2.81
N ALA A 299 -15.28 -4.75 -3.36
CA ALA A 299 -16.02 -4.26 -4.52
C ALA A 299 -16.78 -2.97 -4.22
N ALA A 300 -17.48 -2.91 -3.09
CA ALA A 300 -18.17 -1.73 -2.63
C ALA A 300 -17.20 -0.58 -2.34
N ALA A 301 -16.03 -0.86 -1.76
CA ALA A 301 -15.02 0.17 -1.50
C ALA A 301 -14.50 0.77 -2.81
N ALA A 302 -14.22 -0.06 -3.81
CA ALA A 302 -13.83 0.38 -5.14
C ALA A 302 -14.93 1.20 -5.85
N ALA A 303 -16.18 0.80 -5.69
CA ALA A 303 -17.34 1.50 -6.25
C ALA A 303 -17.72 2.79 -5.50
N GLY A 304 -17.17 3.01 -4.30
CA GLY A 304 -17.53 4.15 -3.43
C GLY A 304 -18.84 3.96 -2.66
N THR A 305 -19.29 2.72 -2.48
CA THR A 305 -20.57 2.37 -1.81
C THR A 305 -20.38 1.60 -0.50
N CYS A 306 -19.15 1.38 -0.05
CA CYS A 306 -18.84 0.70 1.22
C CYS A 306 -19.16 1.59 2.43
N ASP A 307 -19.34 0.98 3.60
CA ASP A 307 -19.61 1.68 4.86
C ASP A 307 -18.40 2.51 5.34
N VAL A 308 -18.37 3.77 4.91
CA VAL A 308 -17.35 4.77 5.27
C VAL A 308 -17.35 5.07 6.76
N GLU A 309 -18.52 5.12 7.40
CA GLU A 309 -18.63 5.43 8.83
C GLU A 309 -18.03 4.34 9.70
N ARG A 310 -18.17 3.06 9.30
CA ARG A 310 -17.46 1.96 9.96
C ARG A 310 -15.94 2.11 9.82
N GLY A 311 -15.45 2.49 8.65
CA GLY A 311 -14.03 2.76 8.44
C GLY A 311 -13.50 3.91 9.30
N ARG A 312 -14.26 5.02 9.39
CA ARG A 312 -13.93 6.14 10.27
C ARG A 312 -13.91 5.73 11.74
N ALA A 313 -14.93 5.00 12.20
CA ALA A 313 -14.98 4.46 13.56
C ALA A 313 -13.76 3.58 13.89
N LEU A 314 -13.33 2.73 12.96
CA LEU A 314 -12.12 1.91 13.13
C LEU A 314 -10.84 2.74 13.21
N LEU A 315 -10.75 3.85 12.46
CA LEU A 315 -9.60 4.78 12.47
C LEU A 315 -9.58 5.74 13.66
N THR A 316 -10.73 6.16 14.19
CA THR A 316 -10.79 7.10 15.32
C THR A 316 -10.96 6.40 16.67
N GLY A 317 -11.43 5.15 16.69
CA GLY A 317 -11.80 4.43 17.91
C GLY A 317 -13.16 4.85 18.46
N SER A 318 -13.93 5.64 17.71
CA SER A 318 -15.28 6.03 18.11
C SER A 318 -16.22 4.84 17.97
N THR A 319 -16.81 4.37 19.07
CA THR A 319 -17.96 3.47 18.98
C THR A 319 -19.16 4.27 18.51
N ARG A 320 -19.90 3.78 17.49
CA ARG A 320 -21.25 4.30 17.24
C ARG A 320 -22.02 4.13 18.55
N LYS A 321 -22.44 5.22 19.19
CA LYS A 321 -23.69 5.16 19.97
C LYS A 321 -24.74 4.78 18.93
N ALA A 322 -25.22 3.55 18.97
CA ALA A 322 -26.36 3.16 18.16
C ALA A 322 -27.47 4.19 18.46
N ALA A 323 -27.90 4.93 17.44
CA ALA A 323 -29.12 5.71 17.56
C ALA A 323 -30.24 4.69 17.79
N ALA A 324 -30.83 4.75 18.98
CA ALA A 324 -32.04 4.03 19.35
C ALA A 324 -33.24 4.66 18.63
#